data_AF-A0A932P964-F1
#
_entry.id   AF-A0A932P964-F1
#
_cell.length_a   1.000
_cell.length_b   1.000
_cell.length_c   1.000
_cell.angle_alpha   90.00
_cell.angle_beta   90.00
_cell.angle_gamma   90.00
#
_symmetry.space_group_name_H-M   'P 1'
#
loop_
_entity.id
_entity.type
_entity.pdbx_description
1 polymer ?
#
loop_
_entity_poly.entity_id
_entity_poly.type
_entity_poly.pdbx_seq_one_letter_code
_entity_poly.pdbx_strand_id
1 'polypeptide(L)'
;MEKDRKMSAVIPKLAEPLIEKCGTSTERAEAAIALTIAAWNKALFPADKQGGVEREIIDKLVPPGGSAETVAAIVEMMDLIEERRKKLFPDLRVAVLNYDVQISEGRLTLNVGSAAVSSTPESTCEP
;
A
#
# COMPACT_ATOMS: atom_id res chain seq x y z
N MET A 1 -4.94 -4.59 -17.96
CA MET A 1 -5.02 -6.06 -18.00
C MET A 1 -3.77 -6.73 -17.42
N GLU A 2 -2.56 -6.57 -18.00
CA GLU A 2 -1.37 -7.27 -17.46
C GLU A 2 -0.82 -6.66 -16.15
N LYS A 3 -0.74 -5.32 -16.08
CA LYS A 3 -0.31 -4.60 -14.87
C LYS A 3 -1.22 -4.88 -13.68
N ASP A 4 -2.53 -4.96 -13.94
CA ASP A 4 -3.56 -5.30 -12.97
C ASP A 4 -3.35 -6.68 -12.37
N ARG A 5 -3.12 -7.70 -13.22
CA ARG A 5 -2.78 -9.07 -12.79
C ARG A 5 -1.47 -9.15 -12.01
N LYS A 6 -0.50 -8.30 -12.35
CA LYS A 6 0.77 -8.22 -11.63
C LYS A 6 0.54 -7.63 -10.23
N MET A 7 -0.21 -6.53 -10.14
CA MET A 7 -0.51 -5.89 -8.85
C MET A 7 -1.38 -6.76 -7.95
N SER A 8 -2.34 -7.51 -8.49
CA SER A 8 -3.14 -8.47 -7.73
C SER A 8 -2.31 -9.61 -7.11
N ALA A 9 -1.10 -9.87 -7.60
CA ALA A 9 -0.17 -10.84 -7.01
C ALA A 9 0.90 -10.18 -6.12
N VAL A 10 1.33 -8.96 -6.45
CA VAL A 10 2.33 -8.20 -5.68
C VAL A 10 1.80 -7.79 -4.32
N ILE A 11 0.58 -7.23 -4.28
CA ILE A 11 0.01 -6.68 -3.05
C ILE A 11 -0.17 -7.75 -1.96
N PRO A 12 -0.77 -8.93 -2.24
CA PRO A 12 -0.88 -9.97 -1.22
C PRO A 12 0.48 -10.42 -0.70
N LYS A 13 1.49 -10.53 -1.58
CA LYS A 13 2.86 -10.92 -1.20
C LYS A 13 3.56 -9.91 -0.28
N LEU A 14 3.23 -8.63 -0.42
CA LEU A 14 3.69 -7.58 0.48
C LEU A 14 2.91 -7.58 1.80
N ALA A 15 1.63 -7.93 1.75
CA ALA A 15 0.72 -7.96 2.89
C ALA A 15 0.87 -9.23 3.76
N GLU A 16 1.42 -10.33 3.23
CA GLU A 16 1.68 -11.59 3.97
C GLU A 16 2.13 -11.39 5.43
N PRO A 17 3.21 -10.65 5.73
CA PRO A 17 3.66 -10.48 7.12
C PRO A 17 2.68 -9.67 7.98
N LEU A 18 1.88 -8.77 7.38
CA LEU A 18 0.86 -8.03 8.11
C LEU A 18 -0.32 -8.93 8.43
N ILE A 19 -0.74 -9.78 7.49
CA ILE A 19 -1.80 -10.77 7.70
C ILE A 19 -1.38 -11.77 8.79
N GLU A 20 -0.12 -12.22 8.78
CA GLU A 20 0.42 -13.10 9.82
C GLU A 20 0.46 -12.41 11.20
N LYS A 21 0.86 -11.13 11.27
CA LYS A 21 0.92 -10.36 12.53
C LYS A 21 -0.45 -9.96 13.07
N CYS A 22 -1.38 -9.57 12.20
CA CYS A 22 -2.71 -9.12 12.59
C CYS A 22 -3.69 -10.28 12.80
N GLY A 23 -3.40 -11.49 12.32
CA GLY A 23 -4.29 -12.65 12.42
C GLY A 23 -5.24 -12.78 11.23
N THR A 24 -5.90 -13.94 11.12
CA THR A 24 -6.59 -14.41 9.89
C THR A 24 -8.06 -14.01 9.77
N SER A 25 -8.54 -13.06 10.57
CA SER A 25 -9.92 -12.55 10.42
C SER A 25 -10.08 -11.77 9.11
N THR A 26 -11.21 -11.93 8.43
CA THR A 26 -11.55 -11.24 7.17
C THR A 26 -11.32 -9.73 7.25
N GLU A 27 -11.88 -9.05 8.26
CA GLU A 27 -11.68 -7.61 8.48
C GLU A 27 -10.21 -7.22 8.63
N ARG A 28 -9.41 -8.04 9.31
CA ARG A 28 -7.99 -7.76 9.54
C ARG A 28 -7.16 -7.98 8.29
N ALA A 29 -7.50 -9.00 7.49
CA ALA A 29 -6.89 -9.23 6.20
C ALA A 29 -7.23 -8.10 5.21
N GLU A 30 -8.47 -7.62 5.20
CA GLU A 30 -8.89 -6.46 4.39
C GLU A 30 -8.13 -5.20 4.81
N ALA A 31 -8.03 -4.91 6.11
CA ALA A 31 -7.27 -3.79 6.64
C ALA A 31 -5.77 -3.87 6.29
N ALA A 32 -5.17 -5.06 6.36
CA ALA A 32 -3.78 -5.30 5.98
C ALA A 32 -3.54 -5.04 4.49
N ILE A 33 -4.46 -5.46 3.62
CA ILE A 33 -4.40 -5.18 2.18
C ILE A 33 -4.53 -3.68 1.92
N ALA A 34 -5.51 -3.02 2.55
CA ALA A 34 -5.74 -1.58 2.39
C ALA A 34 -4.49 -0.77 2.80
N LEU A 35 -3.89 -1.09 3.96
CA LEU A 35 -2.67 -0.46 4.43
C LEU A 35 -1.48 -0.73 3.48
N THR A 36 -1.37 -1.96 2.98
CA THR A 36 -0.32 -2.33 2.01
C THR A 36 -0.43 -1.52 0.73
N ILE A 37 -1.64 -1.34 0.20
CA ILE A 37 -1.89 -0.52 -1.00
C ILE A 37 -1.57 0.95 -0.72
N ALA A 38 -1.98 1.47 0.44
CA ALA A 38 -1.72 2.86 0.81
C ALA A 38 -0.21 3.14 0.94
N ALA A 39 0.53 2.27 1.64
CA ALA A 39 1.97 2.36 1.78
C ALA A 39 2.70 2.20 0.43
N TRP A 40 2.23 1.27 -0.40
CA TRP A 40 2.74 1.11 -1.77
C TRP A 40 2.61 2.39 -2.59
N ASN A 41 1.41 2.98 -2.59
CA ASN A 41 1.13 4.22 -3.30
C ASN A 41 1.92 5.40 -2.72
N LYS A 42 2.03 5.52 -1.39
CA LYS A 42 2.87 6.52 -0.71
C LYS A 42 4.29 6.53 -1.30
N ALA A 43 4.90 5.36 -1.43
CA ALA A 43 6.26 5.22 -1.95
C ALA A 43 6.43 5.53 -3.46
N LEU A 44 5.34 5.88 -4.17
CA LEU A 44 5.37 6.39 -5.54
C LEU A 44 5.28 7.92 -5.61
N PHE A 45 4.94 8.60 -4.51
CA PHE A 45 4.96 10.05 -4.43
C PHE A 45 6.41 10.57 -4.29
N PRO A 46 6.66 11.83 -4.72
CA PRO A 46 7.89 12.55 -4.39
C PRO A 46 8.16 12.57 -2.88
N ALA A 47 9.44 12.50 -2.48
CA ALA A 47 9.84 12.38 -1.08
C ALA A 47 9.28 13.49 -0.18
N ASP A 48 9.15 14.72 -0.69
CA ASP A 48 8.55 15.85 0.05
C ASP A 48 7.06 15.66 0.36
N LYS A 49 6.36 14.82 -0.43
CA LYS A 49 4.92 14.55 -0.26
C LYS A 49 4.64 13.30 0.55
N GLN A 50 5.61 12.40 0.71
CA GLN A 50 5.41 11.12 1.38
C GLN A 50 4.97 11.27 2.84
N GLY A 51 5.54 12.24 3.57
CA GLY A 51 5.15 12.52 4.97
C GLY A 51 3.71 13.03 5.10
N GLY A 52 3.23 13.81 4.12
CA GLY A 52 1.84 14.26 4.06
C GLY A 52 0.88 13.08 3.85
N VAL A 53 1.19 12.21 2.88
CA VAL A 53 0.40 11.00 2.59
C VAL A 53 0.40 10.04 3.77
N GLU A 54 1.54 9.86 4.45
CA GLU A 54 1.62 9.05 5.67
C GLU A 54 0.66 9.54 6.75
N ARG A 55 0.63 10.86 6.98
CA ARG A 55 -0.27 11.47 7.95
C ARG A 55 -1.74 11.26 7.58
N GLU A 56 -2.10 11.35 6.30
CA GLU A 56 -3.46 11.06 5.83
C GLU A 56 -3.85 9.59 6.02
N ILE A 57 -2.91 8.66 5.85
CA ILE A 57 -3.16 7.22 6.12
C ILE A 57 -3.44 7.02 7.60
N ILE A 58 -2.62 7.61 8.48
CA ILE A 58 -2.80 7.51 9.93
C ILE A 58 -4.14 8.11 10.36
N ASP A 59 -4.50 9.30 9.87
CA ASP A 59 -5.76 9.98 10.21
C ASP A 59 -7.01 9.15 9.81
N LYS A 60 -6.93 8.42 8.69
CA LYS A 60 -8.00 7.53 8.24
C LYS A 60 -8.11 6.23 9.03
N LEU A 61 -6.99 5.71 9.52
CA LEU A 61 -6.95 4.42 10.21
C LEU A 61 -7.07 4.54 11.73
N VAL A 62 -6.70 5.71 12.29
CA VAL A 62 -6.73 5.98 13.72
C VAL A 62 -7.90 6.90 14.02
N PRO A 63 -8.93 6.45 14.75
CA PRO A 63 -10.04 7.30 15.12
C PRO A 63 -9.58 8.47 16.01
N PRO A 64 -10.33 9.58 16.06
CA PRO A 64 -10.04 10.68 16.96
C PRO A 64 -9.97 10.19 18.41
N GLY A 65 -8.84 10.40 19.07
CA GLY A 65 -8.55 9.88 20.42
C GLY A 65 -7.88 8.51 20.45
N GLY A 66 -7.45 7.97 19.31
CA GLY A 66 -6.66 6.74 19.24
C GLY A 66 -5.30 6.85 19.93
N SER A 67 -4.75 5.71 20.35
CA SER A 67 -3.52 5.66 21.13
C SER A 67 -2.26 5.87 20.29
N ALA A 68 -1.23 6.47 20.91
CA ALA A 68 0.10 6.61 20.29
C ALA A 68 0.69 5.26 19.88
N GLU A 69 0.37 4.18 20.60
CA GLU A 69 0.75 2.81 20.26
C GLU A 69 0.17 2.34 18.93
N THR A 70 -1.08 2.72 18.64
CA THR A 70 -1.73 2.37 17.36
C THR A 70 -1.06 3.12 16.20
N VAL A 71 -0.74 4.41 16.41
CA VAL A 71 0.01 5.21 15.43
C VAL A 71 1.38 4.59 15.17
N ALA A 72 2.11 4.23 16.23
CA ALA A 72 3.43 3.61 16.11
C ALA A 72 3.35 2.28 15.33
N ALA A 73 2.38 1.42 15.65
CA ALA A 73 2.19 0.15 14.94
C ALA A 73 1.91 0.36 13.44
N ILE A 74 1.10 1.36 13.07
CA ILE A 74 0.83 1.68 11.66
C ILE A 74 2.09 2.16 10.94
N VAL A 75 2.89 3.03 11.58
CA VAL A 75 4.17 3.49 11.03
C VAL A 75 5.13 2.32 10.83
N GLU A 76 5.29 1.44 11.83
CA GLU A 76 6.13 0.25 11.73
C GLU A 76 5.67 -0.69 10.61
N MET A 77 4.35 -0.86 10.43
CA MET A 77 3.80 -1.65 9.35
C MET A 77 4.11 -1.04 7.97
N MET A 78 4.01 0.28 7.82
CA MET A 78 4.34 0.96 6.56
C MET A 78 5.83 0.84 6.22
N ASP A 79 6.71 0.95 7.21
CA ASP A 79 8.16 0.78 7.03
C ASP A 79 8.49 -0.64 6.56
N LEU A 80 7.89 -1.66 7.21
CA LEU A 80 8.03 -3.06 6.80
C LEU A 80 7.59 -3.31 5.35
N ILE A 81 6.48 -2.69 4.94
CA ILE A 81 5.99 -2.78 3.55
C ILE A 81 7.00 -2.13 2.60
N GLU A 82 7.54 -0.97 2.96
CA GLU A 82 8.52 -0.24 2.14
C GLU A 82 9.82 -1.05 1.97
N GLU A 83 10.36 -1.61 3.05
CA GLU A 83 11.55 -2.46 3.01
C GLU A 83 11.34 -3.67 2.09
N ARG A 84 10.21 -4.37 2.25
CA ARG A 84 9.84 -5.50 1.38
C ARG A 84 9.67 -5.06 -0.06
N ARG A 85 9.05 -3.90 -0.31
CA ARG A 85 8.89 -3.33 -1.66
C ARG A 85 10.24 -3.14 -2.32
N LYS A 86 11.18 -2.46 -1.64
CA LYS A 86 12.53 -2.20 -2.13
C LYS A 86 13.28 -3.51 -2.41
N LYS A 87 13.08 -4.54 -1.59
CA LYS A 87 13.74 -5.85 -1.75
C LYS A 87 13.16 -6.71 -2.89
N LEU A 88 11.83 -6.75 -3.03
CA LEU A 88 11.16 -7.67 -3.95
C LEU A 88 10.82 -7.03 -5.30
N PHE A 89 10.54 -5.73 -5.32
CA PHE A 89 10.01 -5.00 -6.47
C PHE A 89 10.61 -3.59 -6.61
N PRO A 90 11.95 -3.43 -6.63
CA PRO A 90 12.60 -2.10 -6.64
C PRO A 90 12.21 -1.24 -7.85
N ASP A 91 12.01 -1.85 -9.02
CA ASP A 91 11.75 -1.14 -10.28
C ASP A 91 10.26 -1.00 -10.63
N LEU A 92 9.36 -1.58 -9.83
CA LEU A 92 7.94 -1.62 -10.16
C LEU A 92 7.25 -0.30 -9.77
N ARG A 93 7.05 0.58 -10.76
CA ARG A 93 6.37 1.88 -10.60
C ARG A 93 4.96 1.86 -11.17
N VAL A 94 4.06 1.17 -10.46
CA VAL A 94 2.65 1.04 -10.86
C VAL A 94 1.78 1.44 -9.68
N ALA A 95 0.98 2.49 -9.83
CA ALA A 95 0.04 2.91 -8.80
C ALA A 95 -1.23 2.05 -8.84
N VAL A 96 -1.75 1.72 -7.66
CA VAL A 96 -3.08 1.11 -7.51
C VAL A 96 -4.09 2.25 -7.43
N LEU A 97 -5.02 2.30 -8.38
CA LEU A 97 -6.07 3.32 -8.40
C LEU A 97 -7.26 2.86 -7.59
N ASN A 98 -7.77 1.67 -7.92
CA ASN A 98 -8.94 1.06 -7.29
C ASN A 98 -8.63 -0.41 -7.00
N TYR A 99 -9.29 -0.96 -5.98
CA TYR A 99 -9.20 -2.38 -5.67
C TYR A 99 -10.51 -2.90 -5.08
N ASP A 100 -10.70 -4.20 -5.19
CA ASP A 100 -11.81 -4.94 -4.62
C ASP A 100 -11.25 -6.21 -3.96
N VAL A 101 -11.50 -6.35 -2.65
CA VAL A 101 -11.05 -7.49 -1.85
C VAL A 101 -12.25 -8.39 -1.62
N GLN A 102 -12.12 -9.66 -2.02
CA GLN A 102 -13.13 -10.68 -1.76
C GLN A 102 -12.49 -11.80 -0.96
N ILE A 103 -13.01 -12.04 0.25
CA ILE A 103 -12.58 -13.16 1.08
C ILE A 103 -13.72 -14.17 1.13
N SER A 104 -13.51 -15.33 0.53
CA SER A 104 -14.49 -16.41 0.48
C SER A 104 -13.80 -17.72 0.82
N GLU A 105 -14.37 -18.46 1.77
CA GLU A 105 -13.86 -19.78 2.20
C GLU A 105 -12.37 -19.78 2.59
N GLY A 106 -11.89 -18.70 3.21
CA GLY A 106 -10.49 -18.53 3.61
C GLY A 106 -9.53 -18.20 2.46
N ARG A 107 -10.04 -18.00 1.23
CA ARG A 107 -9.26 -17.52 0.09
C ARG A 107 -9.47 -16.02 -0.11
N LEU A 108 -8.36 -15.28 -0.12
CA LEU A 108 -8.33 -13.87 -0.49
C LEU A 108 -8.16 -13.73 -2.00
N THR A 109 -9.13 -13.06 -2.63
CA THR A 109 -9.08 -12.65 -4.04
C THR A 109 -8.99 -11.14 -4.08
N LEU A 110 -8.00 -10.60 -4.81
CA LEU A 110 -7.78 -9.17 -4.96
C LEU A 110 -7.90 -8.79 -6.44
N ASN A 111 -8.88 -7.97 -6.76
CA ASN A 111 -8.99 -7.33 -8.07
C ASN A 111 -8.38 -5.93 -7.98
N VAL A 112 -7.55 -5.55 -8.95
CA VAL A 112 -6.82 -4.28 -8.94
C VAL A 112 -7.00 -3.56 -10.25
N GLY A 113 -7.35 -2.27 -10.20
CA GLY A 113 -7.17 -1.33 -11.31
C GLY A 113 -5.91 -0.52 -11.09
N SER A 114 -4.98 -0.57 -12.05
CA SER A 114 -3.65 0.03 -11.88
C SER A 114 -3.22 0.89 -13.07
N ALA A 115 -2.35 1.87 -12.80
CA ALA A 115 -1.74 2.73 -13.81
C ALA A 115 -0.23 2.80 -13.62
N ALA A 116 0.52 2.79 -14.73
CA ALA A 116 1.97 3.03 -14.65
C ALA A 116 2.22 4.48 -14.29
N VAL A 117 3.14 4.70 -13.34
CA VAL A 117 3.59 6.05 -13.01
C VAL A 117 4.73 6.37 -13.95
N SER A 118 4.46 7.22 -14.95
CA SER A 118 5.51 7.80 -15.76
C SER A 118 6.34 8.74 -14.89
N SER A 119 7.63 8.43 -14.71
CA SER A 119 8.59 9.47 -14.34
C SER A 119 8.79 10.35 -15.57
N THR A 120 7.90 11.31 -15.79
CA THR A 120 8.26 12.48 -16.58
C THR A 120 9.19 13.30 -15.71
N PRO A 121 10.48 13.46 -16.05
CA PRO A 121 11.16 14.67 -15.62
C PRO A 121 10.35 15.81 -16.25
N GLU A 122 9.76 16.67 -15.43
CA GLU A 122 9.33 17.98 -15.89
C GLU A 122 10.60 18.73 -16.27
N SER A 123 11.05 18.50 -17.49
CA SER A 123 12.01 19.32 -18.20
C SER A 123 11.26 19.75 -19.44
N THR A 124 10.82 21.01 -19.43
CA THR A 124 11.14 22.02 -20.44
C THR A 124 10.18 23.20 -20.23
N CYS A 125 10.72 24.29 -19.71
CA CYS A 125 10.33 25.65 -20.13
C CYS A 125 11.55 26.55 -19.93
N GLU A 126 12.48 26.43 -20.88
CA GLU A 126 13.21 27.58 -21.43
C GLU A 126 12.59 27.85 -22.82
N PRO A 127 12.72 29.04 -23.42
CA PRO A 127 13.54 30.20 -23.01
C PRO A 127 12.76 31.38 -22.41
#